data_AF-A0A7J0D9I0-F1
#
_entry.id   AF-A0A7J0D9I0-F1
#
_cell.length_a   1.000
_cell.length_b   1.000
_cell.length_c   1.000
_cell.angle_alpha   90.00
_cell.angle_beta   90.00
_cell.angle_gamma   90.00
#
_symmetry.space_group_name_H-M   'P 1'
#
loop_
_entity.id
_entity.type
_entity.pdbx_description
1 polymer ?
#
loop_
_entity_poly.entity_id
_entity_poly.type
_entity_poly.pdbx_seq_one_letter_code
_entity_poly.pdbx_strand_id
1 'polypeptide(L)'
;MISPKVAYHTTSRIPTGETPYSMVFGTESVIPVEIGMPSFRTSNFDKESNEAELKLNLDLLEERRENAELRQAAYKCQVAKYYNQRVKHRSFLPGDLVLRRVTLSTKEPNAGKLSPTWEGPYKVIKVSRPGTYCCEKIDVANIKIANSLQNDRHLDRVINVANIKIANSLQNDKGILIAVIDVANIKIVNSLQNDKGILIAVIDVANIKIANSLQNDRHPDRR
;
A
#
# COMPACT_ATOMS: atom_id res chain seq x y z
N MET A 1 3.93 -37.40 -28.46
CA MET A 1 3.43 -36.55 -27.36
C MET A 1 3.21 -35.15 -27.90
N ILE A 2 2.08 -34.49 -27.64
CA ILE A 2 1.83 -33.11 -28.10
C ILE A 2 2.65 -32.15 -27.22
N SER A 3 3.41 -31.24 -27.84
CA SER A 3 4.19 -30.24 -27.13
C SER A 3 3.29 -29.26 -26.36
N PRO A 4 3.69 -28.76 -25.17
CA PRO A 4 2.92 -27.77 -24.42
C PRO A 4 2.56 -26.52 -25.23
N LYS A 5 3.45 -26.11 -26.15
CA LYS A 5 3.20 -24.97 -27.05
C LYS A 5 2.04 -25.26 -28.00
N VAL A 6 2.00 -26.44 -28.60
CA VAL A 6 0.92 -26.85 -29.51
C VAL A 6 -0.39 -26.93 -28.74
N ALA A 7 -0.38 -27.59 -27.57
CA ALA A 7 -1.57 -27.69 -26.72
C ALA A 7 -2.15 -26.32 -26.33
N TYR A 8 -1.30 -25.32 -26.09
CA TYR A 8 -1.75 -23.96 -25.78
C TYR A 8 -2.54 -23.33 -26.94
N HIS A 9 -2.18 -23.61 -28.19
CA HIS A 9 -2.81 -23.01 -29.36
C HIS A 9 -4.06 -23.77 -29.84
N THR A 10 -4.12 -25.09 -29.62
CA THR A 10 -5.19 -25.95 -30.15
C THR A 10 -6.28 -26.28 -29.14
N THR A 11 -6.14 -25.89 -27.87
CA THR A 11 -7.16 -26.12 -26.83
C THR A 11 -8.06 -24.89 -26.68
N SER A 12 -9.38 -25.11 -26.60
CA SER A 12 -10.34 -24.04 -26.37
C SER A 12 -10.16 -23.41 -24.98
N ARG A 13 -10.38 -22.10 -24.88
CA ARG A 13 -10.25 -21.38 -23.61
C ARG A 13 -11.61 -21.14 -22.99
N ILE A 14 -11.77 -21.47 -21.72
CA ILE A 14 -13.02 -21.27 -20.98
C ILE A 14 -13.60 -19.84 -21.14
N PRO A 15 -12.79 -18.74 -21.09
CA PRO A 15 -13.34 -17.40 -21.22
C PRO A 15 -13.86 -17.04 -22.61
N THR A 16 -13.30 -17.62 -23.68
CA THR A 16 -13.67 -17.27 -25.07
C THR A 16 -14.52 -18.36 -25.73
N GLY A 17 -14.42 -19.61 -25.29
CA GLY A 17 -14.98 -20.80 -25.93
C GLY A 17 -14.19 -21.27 -27.17
N GLU A 18 -13.23 -20.48 -27.63
CA GLU A 18 -12.50 -20.68 -28.89
C GLU A 18 -11.04 -21.08 -28.65
N THR A 19 -10.41 -21.66 -29.67
CA THR A 19 -8.96 -21.94 -29.64
C THR A 19 -8.17 -20.70 -30.07
N PRO A 20 -6.99 -20.43 -29.50
CA PRO A 20 -6.15 -19.32 -29.97
C PRO A 20 -5.77 -19.44 -31.46
N TYR A 21 -5.62 -20.67 -31.98
CA TYR A 21 -5.31 -20.88 -33.39
C TYR A 21 -6.49 -20.50 -34.30
N SER A 22 -7.72 -20.97 -34.00
CA SER A 22 -8.92 -20.66 -34.80
C SER A 22 -9.23 -19.17 -34.85
N MET A 23 -8.95 -18.44 -33.77
CA MET A 23 -9.13 -16.99 -33.71
C MET A 23 -8.17 -16.20 -34.62
N VAL A 24 -7.00 -16.77 -34.93
CA VAL A 24 -5.99 -16.13 -35.80
C VAL A 24 -6.18 -16.53 -37.25
N PHE A 25 -6.38 -17.82 -37.51
CA PHE A 25 -6.36 -18.39 -38.86
C PHE A 25 -7.75 -18.72 -39.42
N GLY A 26 -8.83 -18.52 -38.66
CA GLY A 26 -10.20 -18.78 -39.10
C GLY A 26 -10.66 -20.22 -38.95
N THR A 27 -9.73 -21.17 -38.83
CA THR A 27 -10.00 -22.61 -38.81
C THR A 27 -9.23 -23.32 -37.72
N GLU A 28 -9.69 -24.50 -37.33
CA GLU A 28 -8.98 -25.33 -36.35
C GLU A 28 -7.66 -25.88 -36.91
N SER A 29 -6.64 -25.98 -36.06
CA SER A 29 -5.36 -26.56 -36.43
C SER A 29 -5.46 -28.06 -36.61
N VAL A 30 -4.87 -28.58 -37.69
CA VAL A 30 -4.48 -29.99 -37.79
C VAL A 30 -3.27 -30.22 -36.88
N ILE A 31 -3.35 -31.19 -35.97
CA ILE A 31 -2.26 -31.47 -35.04
C ILE A 31 -1.26 -32.41 -35.73
N PRO A 32 0.07 -32.27 -35.54
CA PRO A 32 1.06 -33.12 -36.22
C PRO A 32 0.83 -34.64 -36.07
N VAL A 33 0.19 -35.08 -34.99
CA VAL A 33 -0.17 -36.50 -34.78
C VAL A 33 -1.21 -37.00 -35.80
N GLU A 34 -2.10 -36.13 -36.27
CA GLU A 34 -3.16 -36.44 -37.24
C GLU A 34 -2.61 -36.58 -38.68
N ILE A 35 -1.36 -36.17 -38.90
CA ILE A 35 -0.62 -36.38 -40.15
C ILE A 35 0.03 -37.76 -40.14
N GLY A 36 0.61 -38.17 -39.01
CA GLY A 36 1.23 -39.50 -38.85
C GLY A 36 0.22 -40.64 -38.66
N MET A 37 -0.97 -40.34 -38.15
CA MET A 37 -2.11 -41.26 -38.05
C MET A 37 -3.31 -40.60 -38.73
N PRO A 38 -3.82 -41.17 -39.84
CA PRO A 38 -4.90 -40.53 -40.59
C PRO A 38 -6.14 -40.37 -39.72
N SER A 39 -6.49 -39.11 -39.46
CA SER A 39 -7.75 -38.72 -38.84
C SER A 39 -8.87 -38.67 -39.89
N PHE A 40 -10.13 -38.59 -39.47
CA PHE A 40 -11.26 -38.41 -40.39
C PHE A 40 -11.09 -37.18 -41.30
N ARG A 41 -10.48 -36.11 -40.79
CA ARG A 41 -10.19 -34.87 -41.55
C ARG A 41 -9.15 -35.11 -42.63
N THR A 42 -8.12 -35.91 -42.31
CA THR A 42 -7.04 -36.24 -43.24
C THR A 42 -7.50 -37.25 -44.29
N SER A 43 -8.36 -38.22 -43.92
CA SER A 43 -8.84 -39.28 -44.81
C SER A 43 -9.89 -38.82 -45.82
N ASN A 44 -10.73 -37.84 -45.46
CA ASN A 44 -11.81 -37.31 -46.31
C ASN A 44 -11.49 -35.91 -46.86
N PHE A 45 -10.21 -35.63 -47.07
CA PHE A 45 -9.78 -34.34 -47.59
C PHE A 45 -10.21 -34.19 -49.06
N ASP A 46 -11.12 -33.25 -49.32
CA ASP A 46 -11.41 -32.75 -50.66
C ASP A 46 -10.92 -31.31 -50.81
N LYS A 47 -10.21 -31.03 -51.90
CA LYS A 47 -9.55 -29.72 -52.08
C LYS A 47 -10.55 -28.62 -52.43
N GLU A 48 -11.49 -28.90 -53.32
CA GLU A 48 -12.44 -27.88 -53.80
C GLU A 48 -13.42 -27.47 -52.70
N SER A 49 -14.00 -28.45 -52.00
CA SER A 49 -14.90 -28.19 -50.87
C SER A 49 -14.19 -27.43 -49.74
N ASN A 50 -12.97 -27.84 -49.36
CA ASN A 50 -12.22 -27.19 -48.29
C ASN A 50 -11.83 -25.74 -48.63
N GLU A 51 -11.53 -25.43 -49.89
CA GLU A 51 -11.21 -24.05 -50.29
C GLU A 51 -12.43 -23.13 -50.17
N ALA A 52 -13.61 -23.62 -50.55
CA ALA A 52 -14.86 -22.89 -50.39
C ALA A 52 -15.20 -22.66 -48.91
N GLU A 53 -15.08 -23.68 -48.07
CA GLU A 53 -15.29 -23.58 -46.62
C GLU A 53 -14.27 -22.65 -45.94
N LEU A 54 -13.01 -22.66 -46.39
CA LEU A 54 -11.98 -21.79 -45.83
C LEU A 54 -12.30 -20.31 -46.09
N LYS A 55 -12.79 -19.96 -47.28
CA LYS A 55 -13.23 -18.59 -47.60
C LYS A 55 -14.36 -18.15 -46.68
N LEU A 56 -15.38 -18.99 -46.52
CA LEU A 56 -16.50 -18.72 -45.60
C LEU A 56 -16.03 -18.55 -44.15
N ASN A 57 -15.10 -19.41 -43.67
CA ASN A 57 -14.56 -19.29 -42.32
C ASN A 57 -13.78 -17.99 -42.11
N LEU A 58 -13.09 -17.49 -43.14
CA LEU A 58 -12.39 -16.21 -43.08
C LEU A 58 -13.37 -15.03 -43.07
N ASP A 59 -14.45 -15.11 -43.84
CA ASP A 59 -15.50 -14.08 -43.85
C ASP A 59 -16.20 -13.98 -42.48
N LEU A 60 -16.46 -15.12 -41.83
CA LEU A 60 -17.10 -15.18 -40.50
C LEU A 60 -16.12 -15.00 -39.32
N LEU A 61 -14.82 -14.85 -39.59
CA LEU A 61 -13.80 -14.81 -38.55
C LEU A 61 -13.99 -13.60 -37.61
N GLU A 62 -14.38 -12.46 -38.15
CA GLU A 62 -14.57 -11.25 -37.36
C GLU A 62 -15.77 -11.39 -36.41
N GLU A 63 -16.90 -11.94 -36.88
CA GLU A 63 -18.06 -12.23 -36.03
C GLU A 63 -17.72 -13.21 -34.90
N ARG A 64 -16.88 -14.22 -35.20
CA ARG A 64 -16.39 -15.16 -34.17
C ARG A 64 -15.53 -14.43 -33.14
N ARG A 65 -14.69 -13.48 -33.56
CA ARG A 65 -13.86 -12.67 -32.65
C ARG A 65 -14.69 -11.77 -31.75
N GLU A 66 -15.67 -11.09 -32.30
CA GLU A 66 -16.60 -10.25 -31.55
C GLU A 66 -17.37 -11.08 -30.50
N ASN A 67 -17.88 -12.25 -30.89
CA ASN A 67 -18.56 -13.16 -29.98
C ASN A 67 -17.64 -13.66 -28.85
N ALA A 68 -16.38 -13.97 -29.18
CA ALA A 68 -15.38 -14.38 -28.19
C ALA A 68 -15.05 -13.23 -27.22
N GLU A 69 -14.98 -11.98 -27.69
CA GLU A 69 -14.78 -10.80 -26.85
C GLU A 69 -15.95 -10.58 -25.89
N LEU A 70 -17.19 -10.69 -26.39
CA LEU A 70 -18.40 -10.60 -25.56
C LEU A 70 -18.40 -11.66 -24.45
N ARG A 71 -18.06 -12.91 -24.78
CA ARG A 71 -17.92 -13.99 -23.80
C ARG A 71 -16.82 -13.70 -22.79
N GLN A 72 -15.68 -13.21 -23.25
CA GLN A 72 -14.55 -12.88 -22.38
C GLN A 72 -14.91 -11.75 -21.40
N ALA A 73 -15.63 -10.72 -21.87
CA ALA A 73 -16.13 -9.64 -21.04
C ALA A 73 -17.12 -10.15 -20.00
N ALA A 74 -18.11 -10.96 -20.40
CA ALA A 74 -19.07 -11.58 -19.50
C ALA A 74 -18.39 -12.45 -18.43
N TYR A 75 -17.41 -13.26 -18.83
CA TYR A 75 -16.62 -14.09 -17.93
C TYR A 75 -15.85 -13.24 -16.92
N LYS A 76 -15.15 -12.18 -17.38
CA LYS A 76 -14.45 -11.24 -16.48
C LYS A 76 -15.40 -10.60 -15.48
N CYS A 77 -16.58 -10.16 -15.91
CA CYS A 77 -17.61 -9.60 -15.04
C CYS A 77 -18.10 -10.62 -14.00
N GLN A 78 -18.33 -11.88 -14.39
CA GLN A 78 -18.75 -12.93 -13.48
C GLN A 78 -17.69 -13.23 -12.41
N VAL A 79 -16.43 -13.39 -12.84
CA VAL A 79 -15.30 -13.62 -11.92
C VAL A 79 -15.12 -12.44 -10.96
N ALA A 80 -15.22 -11.20 -11.47
CA ALA A 80 -15.15 -10.01 -10.63
C ALA A 80 -16.29 -9.95 -9.60
N LYS A 81 -17.53 -10.26 -10.00
CA LYS A 81 -18.68 -10.33 -9.08
C LYS A 81 -18.44 -11.38 -7.98
N TYR A 82 -18.02 -12.59 -8.36
CA TYR A 82 -17.73 -13.66 -7.41
C TYR A 82 -16.66 -13.26 -6.40
N TYR A 83 -15.59 -12.62 -6.86
CA TYR A 83 -14.51 -12.17 -5.98
C TYR A 83 -14.97 -11.03 -5.07
N ASN A 84 -15.60 -9.99 -5.63
CA ASN A 84 -16.02 -8.81 -4.88
C ASN A 84 -17.07 -9.13 -3.80
N GLN A 85 -17.93 -10.13 -4.01
CA GLN A 85 -18.87 -10.60 -2.97
C GLN A 85 -18.17 -11.15 -1.72
N ARG A 86 -16.94 -11.66 -1.85
CA ARG A 86 -16.19 -12.29 -0.75
C ARG A 86 -15.17 -11.36 -0.11
N VAL A 87 -14.85 -10.24 -0.76
CA VAL A 87 -13.88 -9.28 -0.25
C VAL A 87 -14.55 -8.37 0.76
N LYS A 88 -14.03 -8.35 1.99
CA LYS A 88 -14.37 -7.31 2.96
C LYS A 88 -13.57 -6.06 2.61
N HIS A 89 -14.25 -5.05 2.11
CA HIS A 89 -13.61 -3.76 1.86
C HIS A 89 -13.10 -3.16 3.18
N ARG A 90 -11.79 -2.90 3.25
CA ARG A 90 -11.16 -2.17 4.35
C ARG A 90 -10.42 -0.97 3.76
N SER A 91 -10.76 0.21 4.24
CA SER A 91 -10.03 1.45 3.98
C SER A 91 -9.05 1.73 5.10
N PHE A 92 -7.89 2.28 4.75
CA PHE A 92 -6.89 2.75 5.72
C PHE A 92 -6.76 4.27 5.64
N LEU A 93 -6.52 4.89 6.78
CA LEU A 93 -6.29 6.33 6.90
C LEU A 93 -4.81 6.61 7.13
N PRO A 94 -4.33 7.83 6.79
CA PRO A 94 -3.00 8.28 7.21
C PRO A 94 -2.82 8.12 8.72
N GLY A 95 -1.72 7.48 9.12
CA GLY A 95 -1.44 7.13 10.52
C GLY A 95 -1.64 5.66 10.84
N ASP A 96 -2.45 4.93 10.07
CA ASP A 96 -2.74 3.51 10.33
C ASP A 96 -1.49 2.65 10.15
N LEU A 97 -1.39 1.62 11.00
CA LEU A 97 -0.35 0.60 10.92
C LEU A 97 -0.85 -0.59 10.09
N VAL A 98 -0.09 -0.93 9.06
CA VAL A 98 -0.41 -2.02 8.13
C VAL A 98 0.77 -2.95 7.94
N LEU A 99 0.46 -4.22 7.64
CA LEU A 99 1.46 -5.19 7.19
C LEU A 99 1.44 -5.25 5.66
N ARG A 100 2.62 -5.34 5.06
CA ARG A 100 2.77 -5.51 3.62
C ARG A 100 3.03 -6.98 3.32
N ARG A 101 2.40 -7.50 2.26
CA ARG A 101 2.65 -8.88 1.82
C ARG A 101 4.00 -8.96 1.12
N VAL A 102 4.84 -9.91 1.50
CA VAL A 102 6.13 -10.17 0.85
C VAL A 102 5.88 -10.75 -0.54
N THR A 103 6.44 -10.09 -1.56
CA THR A 103 6.42 -10.57 -2.95
C THR A 103 7.80 -11.07 -3.36
N LEU A 104 7.93 -11.73 -4.53
CA LEU A 104 9.22 -12.23 -5.02
C LEU A 104 10.30 -11.12 -5.08
N SER A 105 9.90 -9.88 -5.39
CA SER A 105 10.80 -8.73 -5.45
C SER A 105 11.21 -8.17 -4.09
N THR A 106 10.47 -8.50 -3.04
CA THR A 106 10.68 -7.98 -1.67
C THR A 106 11.18 -9.06 -0.71
N LYS A 107 11.23 -10.31 -1.17
CA LYS A 107 11.70 -11.45 -0.40
C LYS A 107 13.20 -11.34 -0.20
N GLU A 108 13.67 -11.51 1.03
CA GLU A 108 15.10 -11.55 1.28
C GLU A 108 15.75 -12.72 0.51
N PRO A 109 16.95 -12.56 -0.07
CA PRO A 109 17.58 -13.60 -0.89
C PRO A 109 17.75 -14.94 -0.18
N ASN A 110 17.93 -14.90 1.15
CA ASN A 110 18.13 -16.08 2.01
C ASN A 110 16.84 -16.59 2.66
N ALA A 111 15.69 -15.99 2.33
CA ALA A 111 14.42 -16.38 2.92
C ALA A 111 13.97 -17.74 2.35
N GLY A 112 13.99 -18.76 3.20
CA GLY A 112 13.54 -20.11 2.87
C GLY A 112 12.04 -20.22 2.60
N LYS A 113 11.53 -21.45 2.47
CA LYS A 113 10.10 -21.74 2.29
C LYS A 113 9.24 -21.34 3.50
N LEU A 114 9.87 -21.24 4.68
CA LEU A 114 9.22 -20.92 5.96
C LEU A 114 9.36 -19.44 6.36
N SER A 115 9.83 -18.58 5.46
CA SER A 115 9.90 -17.15 5.75
C SER A 115 8.51 -16.53 5.93
N PRO A 116 8.34 -15.53 6.81
CA PRO A 116 7.07 -14.82 6.96
C PRO A 116 6.53 -14.30 5.62
N THR A 117 5.23 -14.49 5.39
CA THR A 117 4.54 -14.00 4.18
C THR A 117 4.19 -12.50 4.28
N TRP A 118 4.30 -11.93 5.47
CA TRP A 118 4.00 -10.53 5.77
C TRP A 118 5.19 -9.87 6.45
N GLU A 119 5.43 -8.60 6.13
CA GLU A 119 6.48 -7.75 6.67
C GLU A 119 5.89 -6.44 7.21
N GLY A 120 6.62 -5.80 8.13
CA GLY A 120 6.17 -4.55 8.76
C GLY A 120 6.00 -4.70 10.27
N PRO A 121 5.76 -3.59 10.98
CA PRO A 121 4.72 -2.61 10.65
C PRO A 121 5.15 -1.47 9.71
N TYR A 122 4.23 -1.06 8.84
CA TYR A 122 4.33 0.12 7.99
C TYR A 122 3.28 1.16 8.40
N LYS A 123 3.65 2.45 8.41
CA LYS A 123 2.70 3.56 8.60
C LYS A 123 2.13 4.00 7.26
N VAL A 124 0.82 4.15 7.15
CA VAL A 124 0.22 4.82 6.00
C VAL A 124 0.50 6.32 6.11
N ILE A 125 1.16 6.92 5.11
CA ILE A 125 1.41 8.37 5.07
C ILE A 125 0.31 9.09 4.30
N LYS A 126 -0.08 8.51 3.15
CA LYS A 126 -1.09 9.11 2.27
C LYS A 126 -1.86 8.04 1.49
N VAL A 127 -3.10 8.36 1.18
CA VAL A 127 -3.96 7.59 0.28
C VAL A 127 -3.83 8.19 -1.12
N SER A 128 -3.29 7.45 -2.07
CA SER A 128 -3.10 7.95 -3.45
C SER A 128 -4.36 7.74 -4.28
N ARG A 129 -4.97 6.56 -4.17
CA ARG A 129 -6.25 6.17 -4.80
C ARG A 129 -6.95 5.19 -3.87
N PRO A 130 -8.29 5.02 -3.95
CA PRO A 130 -8.96 3.95 -3.22
C PRO A 130 -8.26 2.60 -3.45
N GLY A 131 -7.77 1.97 -2.38
CA GLY A 131 -7.02 0.71 -2.44
C GLY A 131 -5.51 0.82 -2.72
N THR A 132 -4.96 2.03 -2.94
CA THR A 132 -3.52 2.28 -3.12
C THR A 132 -3.00 3.27 -2.08
N TYR A 133 -2.08 2.80 -1.24
CA TYR A 133 -1.57 3.53 -0.08
C TYR A 133 -0.05 3.69 -0.18
N CYS A 134 0.45 4.88 0.15
CA CYS A 134 1.90 5.09 0.32
C CYS A 134 2.24 4.85 1.78
N CYS A 135 3.16 3.93 2.03
CA CYS A 135 3.53 3.54 3.37
C CYS A 135 5.04 3.66 3.60
N GLU A 136 5.42 4.00 4.82
CA GLU A 136 6.80 4.09 5.28
C GLU A 136 7.06 3.03 6.34
N LYS A 137 8.26 2.44 6.30
CA LYS A 137 8.68 1.42 7.26
C LYS A 137 8.96 2.12 8.59
N ILE A 138 8.38 1.61 9.66
CA ILE A 138 8.64 2.15 10.99
C ILE A 138 9.67 1.30 11.69
N ASP A 139 10.68 1.94 12.28
CA ASP A 139 11.56 1.28 13.23
C ASP A 139 10.81 1.01 14.53
N VAL A 140 10.59 -0.27 14.83
CA VAL A 140 9.82 -0.77 15.99
C VAL A 140 10.29 -0.22 17.34
N ALA A 141 11.53 0.27 17.43
CA ALA A 141 12.06 0.96 18.61
C ALA A 141 11.30 2.27 18.89
N ASN A 142 10.98 3.05 17.86
CA ASN A 142 10.34 4.36 18.00
C ASN A 142 8.86 4.24 18.44
N ILE A 143 8.17 3.15 18.06
CA ILE A 143 6.78 2.90 18.47
C ILE A 143 6.70 2.56 19.96
N LYS A 144 7.63 1.74 20.48
CA LYS A 144 7.68 1.43 21.92
C LYS A 144 7.90 2.70 22.74
N ILE A 145 8.85 3.53 22.32
CA ILE A 145 9.18 4.81 22.97
C ILE A 145 7.97 5.75 22.96
N ALA A 146 7.31 5.94 21.81
CA ALA A 146 6.15 6.81 21.68
C ALA A 146 4.96 6.35 22.56
N ASN A 147 4.70 5.05 22.62
CA ASN A 147 3.62 4.49 23.44
C ASN A 147 3.94 4.52 24.94
N SER A 148 5.21 4.37 25.33
CA SER A 148 5.62 4.55 26.73
C SER A 148 5.51 6.01 27.18
N LEU A 149 5.83 6.98 26.30
CA LEU A 149 5.73 8.41 26.61
C LEU A 149 4.27 8.90 26.72
N GLN A 150 3.34 8.36 25.92
CA GLN A 150 1.91 8.72 26.00
C GLN A 150 1.16 8.08 27.19
N ASN A 151 1.64 6.94 27.70
CA ASN A 151 0.98 6.25 28.82
C ASN A 151 1.56 6.62 30.19
N ASP A 152 2.59 7.47 30.24
CA ASP A 152 3.24 7.81 31.49
C ASP A 152 2.39 8.82 32.28
N ARG A 153 1.37 8.30 32.99
CA ARG A 153 0.48 9.06 33.89
C ARG A 153 1.25 9.88 34.92
N HIS A 154 2.50 9.52 35.17
CA HIS A 154 3.39 10.25 36.07
C HIS A 154 3.81 11.58 35.47
N LEU A 155 4.07 11.65 34.17
CA LEU A 155 4.47 12.87 33.46
C LEU A 155 3.31 13.88 33.40
N ASP A 156 2.09 13.41 33.08
CA ASP A 156 0.89 14.25 33.07
C ASP A 156 0.56 14.82 34.47
N ARG A 157 0.79 14.04 35.54
CA ARG A 157 0.62 14.52 36.91
C ARG A 157 1.68 15.56 37.29
N VAL A 158 2.94 15.32 36.92
CA VAL A 158 4.03 16.26 37.20
C VAL A 158 3.82 17.57 36.45
N ILE A 159 3.39 17.51 35.18
CA ILE A 159 3.06 18.70 34.37
C ILE A 159 1.87 19.46 34.97
N ASN A 160 0.78 18.77 35.34
CA ASN A 160 -0.38 19.42 35.94
C ASN A 160 -0.06 20.06 37.30
N VAL A 161 0.73 19.41 38.15
CA VAL A 161 1.17 19.99 39.42
C VAL A 161 2.07 21.20 39.19
N ALA A 162 2.99 21.14 38.22
CA ALA A 162 3.83 22.27 37.86
C ALA A 162 3.00 23.46 37.34
N ASN A 163 2.04 23.21 36.45
CA ASN A 163 1.16 24.24 35.90
C ASN A 163 0.29 24.91 36.97
N ILE A 164 -0.27 24.13 37.91
CA ILE A 164 -1.05 24.68 39.04
C ILE A 164 -0.15 25.53 39.94
N LYS A 165 1.09 25.08 40.22
CA LYS A 165 2.02 25.82 41.08
C LYS A 165 2.52 27.11 40.43
N ILE A 166 2.69 27.12 39.10
CA ILE A 166 3.01 28.31 38.31
C ILE A 166 1.83 29.29 38.33
N ALA A 167 0.60 28.81 38.10
CA ALA A 167 -0.61 29.64 38.12
C ALA A 167 -0.84 30.31 39.49
N ASN A 168 -0.63 29.59 40.58
CA ASN A 168 -0.75 30.13 41.94
C ASN A 168 0.39 31.11 42.31
N SER A 169 1.57 30.97 41.68
CA SER A 169 2.69 31.89 41.90
C SER A 169 2.56 33.18 41.07
N LEU A 170 1.77 33.18 39.99
CA LEU A 170 1.43 34.37 39.21
C LEU A 170 0.46 35.32 39.93
N GLN A 171 -0.23 34.85 40.98
CA GLN A 171 -1.15 35.66 41.80
C GLN A 171 -0.46 36.44 42.92
N ASN A 172 0.76 36.06 43.32
CA ASN A 172 1.48 36.69 44.44
C ASN A 172 2.85 37.23 43.97
N ASP A 173 2.85 38.51 43.61
CA ASP A 173 3.98 39.44 43.40
C ASP A 173 5.16 39.01 42.51
N LYS A 174 5.40 39.86 41.49
CA LYS A 174 6.41 39.74 40.40
C LYS A 174 7.84 39.41 40.84
N GLY A 175 8.23 39.67 42.09
CA GLY A 175 9.57 39.40 42.61
C GLY A 175 9.85 37.92 42.92
N ILE A 176 8.83 37.14 43.28
CA ILE A 176 8.99 35.70 43.61
C ILE A 176 9.06 34.85 42.33
N LEU A 177 8.46 35.35 41.24
CA LEU A 177 8.43 34.67 39.94
C LEU A 177 9.82 34.36 39.38
N ILE A 178 10.77 35.29 39.54
CA ILE A 178 12.14 35.15 39.03
C ILE A 178 12.89 34.05 39.79
N ALA A 179 12.81 34.05 41.12
CA ALA A 179 13.51 33.05 41.94
C ALA A 179 12.95 31.63 41.77
N VAL A 180 11.63 31.49 41.59
CA VAL A 180 10.99 30.18 41.38
C VAL A 180 11.28 29.64 39.98
N ILE A 181 11.35 30.50 38.96
CA ILE A 181 11.77 30.13 37.60
C ILE A 181 13.23 29.67 37.61
N ASP A 182 14.13 30.36 38.32
CA ASP A 182 15.54 29.95 38.40
C ASP A 182 15.70 28.58 39.09
N VAL A 183 14.99 28.33 40.19
CA VAL A 183 15.05 27.03 40.88
C VAL A 183 14.42 25.91 40.05
N ALA A 184 13.33 26.17 39.33
CA ALA A 184 12.72 25.19 38.42
C ALA A 184 13.63 24.88 37.23
N ASN A 185 14.27 25.90 36.66
CA ASN A 185 15.22 25.77 35.56
C ASN A 185 16.46 24.99 36.00
N ILE A 186 17.02 25.26 37.19
CA ILE A 186 18.16 24.51 37.74
C ILE A 186 17.81 23.03 37.95
N LYS A 187 16.60 22.73 38.44
CA LYS A 187 16.17 21.35 38.68
C LYS A 187 15.90 20.59 37.38
N ILE A 188 15.37 21.27 36.37
CA ILE A 188 15.21 20.73 35.01
C ILE A 188 16.58 20.49 34.36
N VAL A 189 17.52 21.44 34.46
CA VAL A 189 18.90 21.32 33.95
C VAL A 189 19.63 20.13 34.59
N ASN A 190 19.52 19.97 35.91
CA ASN A 190 20.14 18.85 36.63
C ASN A 190 19.49 17.49 36.30
N SER A 191 18.19 17.45 36.00
CA SER A 191 17.51 16.23 35.57
C SER A 191 17.74 15.88 34.08
N LEU A 192 18.13 16.85 33.26
CA LEU A 192 18.39 16.69 31.81
C LEU A 192 19.88 16.56 31.45
N GLN A 193 20.78 16.59 32.44
CA GLN A 193 22.23 16.44 32.26
C GLN A 193 22.65 15.10 31.63
N ASN A 194 21.72 14.13 31.53
CA ASN A 194 21.96 12.80 31.01
C ASN A 194 21.77 12.66 29.49
N ASP A 195 21.11 13.57 28.78
CA ASP A 195 20.85 13.44 27.33
C ASP A 195 21.08 14.77 26.59
N LYS A 196 22.36 15.03 26.27
CA LYS A 196 22.88 16.28 25.67
C LYS A 196 22.21 16.72 24.36
N GLY A 197 21.53 15.83 23.63
CA GLY A 197 20.92 16.15 22.33
C GLY A 197 19.57 16.86 22.41
N ILE A 198 18.77 16.56 23.45
CA ILE A 198 17.42 17.14 23.63
C ILE A 198 17.52 18.58 24.17
N LEU A 199 18.59 18.86 24.92
CA LEU A 199 18.88 20.16 25.53
C LEU A 199 18.98 21.28 24.47
N ILE A 200 19.62 21.02 23.33
CA ILE A 200 19.84 22.03 22.27
C ILE A 200 18.51 22.42 21.62
N ALA A 201 17.68 21.44 21.26
CA ALA A 201 16.41 21.69 20.58
C ALA A 201 15.39 22.41 21.47
N VAL A 202 15.34 22.09 22.77
CA VAL A 202 14.40 22.72 23.71
C VAL A 202 14.82 24.15 24.04
N ILE A 203 16.13 24.41 24.19
CA ILE A 203 16.66 25.76 24.40
C ILE A 203 16.40 26.65 23.18
N ASP A 204 16.60 26.15 21.95
CA ASP A 204 16.34 26.93 20.74
C ASP A 204 14.86 27.30 20.60
N VAL A 205 13.95 26.37 20.89
CA VAL A 205 12.50 26.64 20.84
C VAL A 205 12.07 27.64 21.92
N ALA A 206 12.64 27.55 23.12
CA ALA A 206 12.35 28.50 24.21
C ALA A 206 12.88 29.91 23.88
N ASN A 207 14.09 30.02 23.35
CA ASN A 207 14.71 31.29 22.98
C ASN A 207 13.94 32.00 21.85
N ILE A 208 13.48 31.26 20.84
CA ILE A 208 12.64 31.81 19.75
C ILE A 208 11.32 32.35 20.32
N LYS A 209 10.71 31.64 21.27
CA LYS A 209 9.42 32.03 21.86
C LYS A 209 9.54 33.26 22.77
N ILE A 210 10.67 33.42 23.45
CA ILE A 210 11.02 34.60 24.27
C ILE A 210 11.32 35.80 23.37
N ALA A 211 12.07 35.62 22.28
CA ALA A 211 12.36 36.70 21.32
C ALA A 211 11.08 37.27 20.70
N ASN A 212 10.12 36.41 20.36
CA ASN A 212 8.83 36.81 19.80
C ASN A 212 7.92 37.52 20.83
N SER A 213 8.03 37.18 22.11
CA SER A 213 7.25 37.85 23.16
C SER A 213 7.82 39.22 23.53
N LEU A 214 9.15 39.40 23.44
CA LEU A 214 9.80 40.70 23.66
C LEU A 214 9.63 41.71 22.50
N GLN A 215 9.34 41.24 21.27
CA GLN A 215 9.02 42.12 20.15
C GLN A 215 7.60 42.69 20.20
N ASN A 216 6.65 41.97 20.82
CA ASN A 216 5.25 42.40 20.91
C ASN A 216 4.99 43.48 21.98
N ASP A 217 5.94 43.76 22.87
CA ASP A 217 5.83 44.79 23.92
C ASP A 217 6.41 46.16 23.52
N ARG A 218 6.92 46.33 22.28
CA ARG A 218 7.40 47.64 21.77
C ARG A 218 6.50 48.18 20.66
N HIS A 219 5.35 48.72 21.02
CA HIS A 219 4.76 49.82 20.25
C HIS A 219 4.14 50.85 21.21
N PRO A 220 4.55 52.14 21.15
CA PRO A 220 4.17 53.12 22.15
C PRO A 220 2.75 53.65 21.88
N ASP A 221 2.00 53.84 22.97
CA ASP A 221 0.78 54.64 23.00
C ASP A 221 1.03 56.00 22.33
N ARG A 222 0.29 56.26 21.25
CA ARG A 222 -0.04 57.61 20.78
C ARG A 222 -1.53 57.83 20.97
N ARG A 223 -1.88 58.58 22.00
CA ARG A 223 -2.86 59.67 21.95
C ARG A 223 -2.65 60.60 23.14
#